data_AF-Q4JH38-F1
#
_entry.id   AF-Q4JH38-F1
#
_cell.length_a   1.000
_cell.length_b   1.000
_cell.length_c   1.000
_cell.angle_alpha   90.00
_cell.angle_beta   90.00
_cell.angle_gamma   90.00
#
_symmetry.space_group_name_H-M   'P 1'
#
loop_
_entity.id
_entity.type
_entity.pdbx_description
1 polymer ?
#
loop_
_entity_poly.entity_id
_entity_poly.type
_entity_poly.pdbx_seq_one_letter_code
_entity_poly.pdbx_strand_id
1 'polypeptide(L)'
;SAYLIADKVTVHSKHNDDEQYIWESSAGGSFTIRPDPGEPLGRGTKIILHLKEDQIEYSEERRIKEIVKKHSQFIGYPIKLLVEKERDKEISDDEEEKEDGAEEKAKDKEDKPDEAGDEPKVEDVEDESENKEKKKKTIEEKYIEDEELNKTKPIWMRNPDEINQDEYGEF
;
A
#
# COMPACT_ATOMS: atom_id res chain seq x y z
N SER A 1 -26.60 1.61 11.68
CA SER A 1 -25.56 2.20 12.54
C SER A 1 -24.59 3.09 11.77
N ALA A 2 -24.18 2.77 10.53
CA ALA A 2 -23.25 3.58 9.74
C ALA A 2 -23.63 5.09 9.66
N TYR A 3 -24.92 5.40 9.49
CA TYR A 3 -25.42 6.78 9.44
C TYR A 3 -25.33 7.58 10.76
N LEU A 4 -24.89 6.95 11.86
CA LEU A 4 -24.58 7.69 13.08
C LEU A 4 -23.39 8.62 12.83
N ILE A 5 -22.37 8.14 12.10
CA ILE A 5 -21.12 8.86 11.83
C ILE A 5 -21.01 9.39 10.40
N ALA A 6 -21.80 8.86 9.45
CA ALA A 6 -21.76 9.22 8.04
C ALA A 6 -23.06 9.88 7.56
N ASP A 7 -22.97 10.88 6.70
CA ASP A 7 -24.13 11.50 6.03
C ASP A 7 -24.59 10.69 4.83
N LYS A 8 -23.65 10.04 4.14
CA LYS A 8 -23.89 9.23 2.95
C LYS A 8 -23.08 7.95 3.01
N VAL A 9 -23.68 6.86 2.56
CA VAL A 9 -23.02 5.56 2.45
C VAL A 9 -23.14 5.08 1.01
N THR A 10 -21.99 4.75 0.43
CA THR A 10 -21.90 4.16 -0.91
C THR A 10 -21.31 2.76 -0.77
N VAL A 11 -21.98 1.77 -1.33
CA VAL A 11 -21.59 0.36 -1.24
C VAL A 11 -21.39 -0.17 -2.65
N HIS A 12 -20.16 -0.54 -2.98
CA HIS A 12 -19.82 -1.25 -4.20
C HIS A 12 -19.77 -2.73 -3.86
N SER A 13 -20.53 -3.56 -4.55
CA SER A 13 -20.57 -5.00 -4.28
C SER A 13 -20.45 -5.80 -5.57
N LYS A 14 -19.66 -6.87 -5.52
CA LYS A 14 -19.50 -7.84 -6.59
C LYS A 14 -19.67 -9.25 -6.04
N HIS A 15 -20.75 -9.91 -6.43
CA HIS A 15 -20.93 -11.34 -6.21
C HIS A 15 -20.37 -12.13 -7.39
N ASN A 16 -20.07 -13.42 -7.23
CA ASN A 16 -19.59 -14.25 -8.35
C ASN A 16 -20.69 -14.48 -9.40
N ASP A 17 -21.94 -14.55 -8.97
CA ASP A 17 -23.10 -14.88 -9.81
C ASP A 17 -23.79 -13.66 -10.44
N ASP A 18 -23.26 -12.45 -10.22
CA ASP A 18 -23.85 -11.21 -10.74
C ASP A 18 -22.77 -10.18 -11.08
N GLU A 19 -23.15 -9.09 -11.74
CA GLU A 19 -22.29 -7.96 -12.07
C GLU A 19 -21.95 -7.10 -10.84
N GLN A 20 -21.08 -6.09 -11.04
CA GLN A 20 -20.75 -5.13 -9.99
C GLN A 20 -21.79 -4.03 -9.95
N TYR A 21 -22.34 -3.77 -8.76
CA TYR A 21 -23.32 -2.70 -8.57
C TYR A 21 -22.90 -1.75 -7.46
N ILE A 22 -23.33 -0.50 -7.61
CA ILE A 22 -23.22 0.55 -6.61
C ILE A 22 -24.60 0.76 -6.00
N TRP A 23 -24.70 0.55 -4.70
CA TRP A 23 -25.81 0.99 -3.87
C TRP A 23 -25.43 2.30 -3.17
N GLU A 24 -26.33 3.28 -3.16
CA GLU A 24 -26.07 4.59 -2.58
C GLU A 24 -27.30 5.10 -1.81
N SER A 25 -27.09 5.61 -0.59
CA SER A 25 -28.15 6.23 0.21
C SER A 25 -27.59 7.22 1.24
N SER A 26 -28.42 8.19 1.61
CA SER A 26 -28.16 9.23 2.62
C SER A 26 -29.16 9.16 3.79
N ALA A 27 -29.71 7.98 4.08
CA ALA A 27 -30.74 7.73 5.09
C ALA A 27 -32.05 8.54 4.93
N GLY A 28 -32.28 9.17 3.77
CA GLY A 28 -33.47 9.97 3.47
C GLY A 28 -34.75 9.18 3.11
N GLY A 29 -34.82 7.89 3.45
CA GLY A 29 -35.97 7.02 3.13
C GLY A 29 -35.95 6.36 1.75
N SER A 30 -34.97 6.69 0.90
CA SER A 30 -34.76 6.05 -0.40
C SER A 30 -33.29 5.69 -0.63
N PHE A 31 -33.06 4.83 -1.62
CA PHE A 31 -31.73 4.44 -2.09
C PHE A 31 -31.74 4.26 -3.61
N THR A 32 -30.57 4.31 -4.23
CA THR A 32 -30.39 4.06 -5.66
C THR A 32 -29.44 2.90 -5.88
N ILE A 33 -29.70 2.10 -6.91
CA ILE A 33 -28.80 1.03 -7.37
C ILE A 33 -28.46 1.32 -8.83
N ARG A 34 -27.17 1.27 -9.18
CA ARG A 34 -26.67 1.46 -10.54
C ARG A 34 -25.54 0.47 -10.85
N PRO A 35 -25.35 0.07 -12.12
CA PRO A 35 -24.15 -0.68 -12.53
C PRO A 35 -22.88 0.12 -12.21
N ASP A 36 -21.81 -0.56 -11.81
CA ASP A 36 -20.53 0.07 -11.47
C ASP A 36 -19.56 0.08 -12.65
N PRO A 37 -19.17 1.24 -13.20
CA PRO A 37 -18.15 1.34 -14.24
C PRO A 37 -16.72 1.41 -13.69
N GLY A 38 -16.55 1.42 -12.36
CA GLY A 38 -15.27 1.59 -11.69
C GLY A 38 -14.35 0.37 -11.75
N GLU A 39 -13.31 0.40 -10.91
CA GLU A 39 -12.36 -0.69 -10.79
C GLU A 39 -13.05 -2.01 -10.38
N PRO A 40 -12.76 -3.12 -11.08
CA PRO A 40 -13.39 -4.40 -10.76
C PRO A 40 -12.87 -4.94 -9.43
N LEU A 41 -13.77 -5.15 -8.47
CA LEU A 41 -13.45 -5.67 -7.13
C LEU A 41 -13.07 -7.17 -7.13
N GLY A 42 -13.32 -7.88 -8.24
CA GLY A 42 -13.22 -9.34 -8.35
C GLY A 42 -14.33 -10.05 -7.57
N ARG A 43 -14.32 -9.94 -6.23
CA ARG A 43 -15.34 -10.45 -5.31
C ARG A 43 -15.35 -9.65 -4.01
N GLY A 44 -16.54 -9.41 -3.46
CA GLY A 44 -16.71 -8.85 -2.11
C GLY A 44 -17.42 -7.49 -2.16
N THR A 45 -17.12 -6.65 -1.18
CA THR A 45 -17.83 -5.38 -1.00
C THR A 45 -16.88 -4.30 -0.50
N LYS A 46 -16.93 -3.13 -1.12
CA LYS A 46 -16.26 -1.90 -0.68
C LYS A 46 -17.31 -0.94 -0.15
N ILE A 47 -17.17 -0.53 1.10
CA ILE A 47 -18.07 0.42 1.76
C ILE A 47 -17.33 1.74 1.88
N ILE A 48 -17.93 2.80 1.33
CA ILE A 48 -17.44 4.17 1.42
C ILE A 48 -18.36 4.92 2.38
N LEU A 49 -17.78 5.39 3.48
CA LEU A 49 -18.47 6.19 4.47
C LEU A 49 -18.10 7.66 4.24
N HIS A 50 -19.07 8.46 3.83
CA HIS A 50 -18.91 9.91 3.78
C HIS A 50 -19.18 10.46 5.19
N LEU A 51 -18.11 10.59 5.97
CA LEU A 51 -18.19 11.05 7.36
C LEU A 51 -18.77 12.46 7.45
N LYS A 52 -19.48 12.71 8.54
CA LYS A 52 -19.95 14.04 8.92
C LYS A 52 -18.77 14.92 9.30
N GLU A 53 -18.92 16.24 9.16
CA GLU A 53 -17.88 17.21 9.53
C GLU A 53 -17.47 17.14 11.02
N ASP A 54 -18.40 16.78 11.90
CA ASP A 54 -18.17 16.62 13.34
C ASP A 54 -17.63 15.24 13.73
N GLN A 55 -17.51 14.31 12.77
CA GLN A 55 -17.11 12.91 12.99
C GLN A 55 -15.78 12.57 12.29
N ILE A 56 -14.99 13.58 11.94
CA ILE A 56 -13.67 13.42 11.30
C ILE A 56 -12.67 12.68 12.22
N GLU A 57 -12.91 12.66 13.54
CA GLU A 57 -12.10 11.88 14.50
C GLU A 57 -11.97 10.39 14.13
N TYR A 58 -12.95 9.82 13.41
CA TYR A 58 -12.93 8.42 12.97
C TYR A 58 -12.01 8.18 11.76
N SER A 59 -11.44 9.23 11.17
CA SER A 59 -10.36 9.14 10.19
C SER A 59 -8.97 9.11 10.84
N GLU A 60 -8.86 9.40 12.15
CA GLU A 60 -7.58 9.35 12.85
C GLU A 60 -7.16 7.90 13.11
N GLU A 61 -5.89 7.59 12.79
CA GLU A 61 -5.30 6.27 12.98
C GLU A 61 -5.47 5.76 14.43
N ARG A 62 -5.15 6.61 15.42
CA ARG A 62 -5.26 6.26 16.84
C ARG A 62 -6.68 5.84 17.21
N ARG A 63 -7.69 6.59 16.74
CA ARG A 63 -9.09 6.34 17.05
C ARG A 63 -9.55 5.01 16.45
N ILE A 64 -9.19 4.72 15.21
CA ILE A 64 -9.51 3.46 14.55
C ILE A 64 -8.86 2.28 15.29
N LYS A 65 -7.57 2.38 15.64
CA LYS A 65 -6.84 1.34 16.40
C LYS A 65 -7.51 1.04 17.74
N GLU A 66 -7.94 2.07 18.48
CA GLU A 66 -8.65 1.90 19.76
C GLU A 66 -9.98 1.16 19.60
N ILE A 67 -10.76 1.52 18.58
CA ILE A 67 -12.06 0.89 18.29
C ILE A 67 -11.87 -0.57 17.91
N VAL A 68 -10.95 -0.86 17.00
CA VAL A 68 -10.66 -2.24 16.56
C VAL A 68 -10.16 -3.07 17.73
N LYS A 69 -9.25 -2.55 18.56
CA LYS A 69 -8.77 -3.24 19.75
C LYS A 69 -9.89 -3.52 20.77
N LYS A 70 -10.84 -2.61 20.94
CA LYS A 70 -11.93 -2.79 21.92
C LYS A 70 -13.04 -3.72 21.43
N HIS A 71 -13.36 -3.68 20.13
CA HIS A 71 -14.58 -4.31 19.60
C HIS A 71 -14.32 -5.45 18.61
N SER A 72 -13.10 -5.61 18.11
CA SER A 72 -12.81 -6.54 17.01
C SER A 72 -11.45 -7.26 17.15
N GLN A 73 -10.83 -7.22 18.33
CA GLN A 73 -9.52 -7.83 18.59
C GLN A 73 -9.49 -9.34 18.30
N PHE A 74 -10.59 -10.06 18.51
CA PHE A 74 -10.64 -11.53 18.39
C PHE A 74 -11.41 -12.03 17.16
N ILE A 75 -11.60 -11.17 16.15
CA ILE A 75 -12.16 -11.60 14.86
C ILE A 75 -11.16 -12.54 14.18
N GLY A 76 -11.65 -13.67 13.66
CA GLY A 76 -10.81 -14.73 13.10
C GLY A 76 -10.15 -14.41 11.75
N TYR A 77 -10.53 -13.30 11.11
CA TYR A 77 -9.94 -12.83 9.85
C TYR A 77 -9.01 -11.63 10.11
N PRO A 78 -7.87 -11.51 9.40
CA PRO A 78 -6.96 -10.37 9.55
C PRO A 78 -7.64 -9.04 9.22
N ILE A 79 -7.54 -8.09 10.14
CA ILE A 79 -7.98 -6.71 9.99
C ILE A 79 -6.74 -5.85 9.75
N LYS A 80 -6.66 -5.30 8.55
CA LYS A 80 -5.56 -4.43 8.14
C LYS A 80 -6.02 -2.98 8.12
N LEU A 81 -5.14 -2.09 8.57
CA LEU A 81 -5.32 -0.65 8.48
C LEU A 81 -4.26 -0.08 7.54
N LEU A 82 -4.73 0.66 6.55
CA LEU A 82 -3.87 1.35 5.59
C LEU A 82 -3.40 2.66 6.23
N VAL A 83 -2.10 2.79 6.49
CA VAL A 83 -1.49 3.96 7.15
C VAL A 83 -0.41 4.59 6.28
N GLU A 84 -0.38 5.92 6.23
CA GLU A 84 0.70 6.67 5.59
C GLU A 84 1.82 6.85 6.60
N LYS A 85 3.03 6.40 6.25
CA LYS A 85 4.24 6.54 7.07
C LYS A 85 5.31 7.28 6.29
N GLU A 86 6.16 7.98 7.01
CA GLU A 86 7.33 8.67 6.47
C GLU A 86 8.59 7.91 6.85
N ARG A 87 9.49 7.71 5.88
CA ARG A 87 10.80 7.10 6.12
C ARG A 87 11.89 7.92 5.44
N ASP A 88 12.98 8.10 6.17
CA ASP A 88 14.22 8.64 5.64
C ASP A 88 14.92 7.59 4.76
N LYS A 89 15.08 7.89 3.47
CA LYS A 89 15.90 7.08 2.56
C LYS A 89 17.19 7.84 2.26
N GLU A 90 18.33 7.25 2.62
CA GLU A 90 19.65 7.73 2.19
C GLU A 90 19.83 7.33 0.72
N ILE A 91 19.87 8.31 -0.19
CA ILE A 91 20.24 8.08 -1.60
C ILE A 91 21.73 8.41 -1.73
N SER A 92 22.50 7.45 -2.26
CA SER A 92 23.88 7.66 -2.71
C SER A 92 23.84 8.15 -4.16
N ASP A 93 24.66 9.15 -4.51
CA ASP A 93 24.73 9.85 -5.82
C ASP A 93 24.93 8.94 -7.07
N ASP A 94 24.94 7.60 -6.96
CA ASP A 94 25.18 6.69 -8.09
C ASP A 94 23.90 6.32 -8.89
N GLU A 95 22.70 6.73 -8.46
CA GLU A 95 21.45 6.48 -9.21
C GLU A 95 21.00 7.64 -10.13
N GLU A 96 21.51 8.87 -9.97
CA GLU A 96 21.17 10.00 -10.87
C GLU A 96 21.82 9.87 -12.26
N GLU A 97 22.95 9.18 -12.41
CA GLU A 97 23.63 9.05 -13.73
C GLU A 97 22.93 8.09 -14.73
N LYS A 98 21.89 7.35 -14.31
CA LYS A 98 21.22 6.38 -15.20
C LYS A 98 19.99 6.89 -15.93
N GLU A 99 19.43 8.05 -15.55
CA GLU A 99 18.21 8.57 -16.18
C GLU A 99 18.47 9.66 -17.25
N ASP A 100 19.57 10.41 -17.16
CA ASP A 100 19.86 11.52 -18.09
C ASP A 100 20.58 11.12 -19.40
N GLY A 101 20.85 9.84 -19.62
CA GLY A 101 21.61 9.34 -20.78
C GLY A 101 20.79 8.83 -21.99
N ALA A 102 19.46 8.77 -21.89
CA ALA A 102 18.62 8.05 -22.87
C ALA A 102 17.91 8.93 -23.92
N GLU A 103 17.97 10.27 -23.82
CA GLU A 103 17.21 11.18 -24.69
C GLU A 103 18.04 12.09 -25.61
N GLU A 104 19.23 11.70 -26.08
CA GLU A 104 19.81 12.36 -27.27
C GLU A 104 20.62 11.38 -28.13
N LYS A 105 19.93 10.70 -29.07
CA LYS A 105 20.48 10.33 -30.40
C LYS A 105 19.39 9.71 -31.29
N ALA A 106 18.48 10.55 -31.75
CA ALA A 106 17.65 10.27 -32.91
C ALA A 106 17.89 11.34 -33.98
N LYS A 107 18.84 11.09 -34.90
CA LYS A 107 18.79 11.52 -36.31
C LYS A 107 19.99 11.02 -37.13
N ASP A 108 19.65 10.36 -38.23
CA ASP A 108 20.34 10.29 -39.53
C ASP A 108 21.68 9.52 -39.66
N LYS A 109 21.63 8.28 -40.19
CA LYS A 109 21.85 8.01 -41.64
C LYS A 109 21.89 6.52 -41.99
N GLU A 110 21.43 6.27 -43.22
CA GLU A 110 21.34 5.01 -43.96
C GLU A 110 22.70 4.33 -44.28
N ASP A 111 22.58 3.05 -44.65
CA ASP A 111 23.45 2.18 -45.46
C ASP A 111 24.51 1.24 -44.81
N LYS A 112 24.20 -0.06 -44.97
CA LYS A 112 24.95 -1.34 -45.00
C LYS A 112 26.42 -1.30 -45.54
N PRO A 113 27.18 -2.42 -45.56
CA PRO A 113 27.48 -3.44 -44.52
C PRO A 113 29.00 -3.86 -44.51
N ASP A 114 29.32 -4.87 -43.70
CA ASP A 114 30.39 -5.88 -43.85
C ASP A 114 31.82 -5.71 -43.27
N GLU A 115 32.20 -6.82 -42.63
CA GLU A 115 33.50 -7.49 -42.46
C GLU A 115 34.58 -7.03 -41.47
N ALA A 116 34.75 -7.91 -40.47
CA ALA A 116 35.97 -8.64 -40.11
C ALA A 116 37.19 -7.88 -39.55
N GLY A 117 37.67 -8.37 -38.40
CA GLY A 117 39.11 -8.43 -38.12
C GLY A 117 39.56 -7.96 -36.74
N ASP A 118 39.82 -8.94 -35.88
CA ASP A 118 41.07 -9.12 -35.12
C ASP A 118 41.40 -8.20 -33.90
N GLU A 119 41.85 -8.88 -32.84
CA GLU A 119 42.22 -8.43 -31.49
C GLU A 119 43.49 -7.52 -31.43
N PRO A 120 44.17 -7.32 -30.27
CA PRO A 120 43.84 -6.58 -29.03
C PRO A 120 44.94 -5.54 -28.66
N LYS A 121 44.88 -4.96 -27.43
CA LYS A 121 46.00 -4.76 -26.45
C LYS A 121 46.20 -3.33 -25.89
N VAL A 122 46.68 -3.35 -24.63
CA VAL A 122 47.41 -2.36 -23.77
C VAL A 122 46.59 -1.34 -22.97
N GLU A 123 46.95 -0.93 -21.76
CA GLU A 123 47.71 -1.41 -20.58
C GLU A 123 47.57 -0.26 -19.54
N ASP A 124 47.62 -0.60 -18.25
CA ASP A 124 47.52 0.17 -17.01
C ASP A 124 47.82 1.68 -16.97
N VAL A 125 47.04 2.44 -16.17
CA VAL A 125 47.56 3.42 -15.17
C VAL A 125 46.57 3.56 -14.00
N GLU A 126 47.00 3.14 -12.80
CA GLU A 126 46.43 3.53 -11.49
C GLU A 126 46.73 5.00 -11.18
N ASP A 127 45.77 5.76 -10.64
CA ASP A 127 46.09 6.96 -9.86
C ASP A 127 45.02 7.21 -8.76
N GLU A 128 45.46 7.09 -7.51
CA GLU A 128 44.71 7.40 -6.30
C GLU A 128 44.42 8.91 -6.22
N SER A 129 43.15 9.32 -6.09
CA SER A 129 42.85 10.63 -5.51
C SER A 129 41.43 10.75 -4.94
N GLU A 130 41.41 11.13 -3.66
CA GLU A 130 40.34 11.85 -2.96
C GLU A 130 39.09 11.05 -2.52
N ASN A 131 39.16 10.62 -1.25
CA ASN A 131 38.03 10.39 -0.35
C ASN A 131 37.13 11.65 -0.26
N LYS A 132 36.26 11.86 -1.25
CA LYS A 132 35.06 12.70 -1.09
C LYS A 132 34.02 11.87 -0.38
N GLU A 133 33.82 12.12 0.91
CA GLU A 133 32.59 11.74 1.59
C GLU A 133 31.42 12.28 0.76
N LYS A 134 30.80 11.40 -0.03
CA LYS A 134 29.57 11.69 -0.79
C LYS A 134 28.57 12.23 0.23
N LYS A 135 28.17 13.50 0.07
CA LYS A 135 27.13 14.11 0.92
C LYS A 135 25.84 13.34 0.68
N LYS A 136 25.55 12.41 1.58
CA LYS A 136 24.26 11.71 1.58
C LYS A 136 23.16 12.74 1.76
N LYS A 137 22.29 12.86 0.76
CA LYS A 137 21.05 13.63 0.88
C LYS A 137 20.01 12.68 1.45
N THR A 138 19.45 13.03 2.59
CA THR A 138 18.29 12.34 3.17
C THR A 138 17.04 12.90 2.50
N ILE A 139 16.29 12.04 1.82
CA ILE A 139 14.97 12.38 1.27
C ILE A 139 13.92 11.69 2.14
N GLU A 140 12.92 12.46 2.58
CA GLU A 140 11.74 11.97 3.28
C GLU A 140 10.76 11.36 2.25
N GLU A 141 10.57 10.04 2.30
CA GLU A 141 9.64 9.32 1.41
C GLU A 141 8.37 8.93 2.19
N LYS A 142 7.21 9.36 1.67
CA LYS A 142 5.88 8.93 2.16
C LYS A 142 5.49 7.63 1.48
N TYR A 143 5.22 6.59 2.26
CA TYR A 143 4.74 5.30 1.75
C TYR A 143 3.51 4.83 2.51
N ILE A 144 2.71 4.00 1.85
CA ILE A 144 1.48 3.43 2.42
C ILE A 144 1.77 1.99 2.85
N GLU A 145 1.46 1.66 4.10
CA GLU A 145 1.67 0.32 4.67
C GLU A 145 0.37 -0.28 5.19
N ASP A 146 0.20 -1.59 5.01
CA ASP A 146 -0.85 -2.39 5.64
C ASP A 146 -0.41 -2.81 7.05
N GLU A 147 -0.99 -2.24 8.10
CA GLU A 147 -0.78 -2.67 9.48
C GLU A 147 -1.88 -3.62 9.96
N GLU A 148 -1.52 -4.86 10.32
CA GLU A 148 -2.47 -5.82 10.91
C GLU A 148 -2.73 -5.53 12.40
N LEU A 149 -4.00 -5.30 12.75
CA LEU A 149 -4.42 -4.84 14.09
C LEU A 149 -4.80 -5.97 15.07
N ASN A 150 -5.23 -7.13 14.58
CA ASN A 150 -5.80 -8.21 15.39
C ASN A 150 -4.93 -9.49 15.41
N LYS A 151 -3.63 -9.33 15.66
CA LYS A 151 -2.67 -10.45 15.71
C LYS A 151 -2.94 -11.43 16.86
N THR A 152 -3.55 -10.96 17.95
CA THR A 152 -3.86 -11.78 19.13
C THR A 152 -5.05 -12.70 18.85
N LYS A 153 -4.79 -14.01 18.78
CA LYS A 153 -5.85 -15.01 18.55
C LYS A 153 -6.46 -15.47 19.88
N PRO A 154 -7.78 -15.63 19.95
CA PRO A 154 -8.44 -16.07 21.17
C PRO A 154 -8.09 -17.52 21.50
N ILE A 155 -7.48 -17.74 22.66
CA ILE A 155 -7.04 -19.06 23.12
C ILE A 155 -8.20 -19.96 23.54
N TRP A 156 -9.34 -19.40 23.98
CA TRP A 156 -10.52 -20.16 24.41
C TRP A 156 -11.24 -20.90 23.29
N MET A 157 -10.87 -20.67 22.03
CA MET A 157 -11.37 -21.44 20.88
C MET A 157 -10.51 -22.68 20.57
N ARG A 158 -9.35 -22.83 21.22
CA ARG A 158 -8.46 -23.99 21.08
C ARG A 158 -8.77 -25.05 22.15
N ASN A 159 -8.30 -26.27 21.93
CA ASN A 159 -8.41 -27.34 22.92
C ASN A 159 -7.54 -27.01 24.16
N PRO A 160 -8.08 -27.01 25.39
CA PRO A 160 -7.30 -26.68 26.60
C PRO A 160 -6.03 -27.49 26.78
N ASP A 161 -6.02 -28.76 26.35
CA ASP A 161 -4.86 -29.65 26.46
C ASP A 161 -3.68 -29.24 25.55
N GLU A 162 -3.94 -28.41 24.54
CA GLU A 162 -2.94 -27.92 23.58
C GLU A 162 -2.40 -26.53 23.95
N ILE A 163 -2.93 -25.90 25.01
CA ILE A 163 -2.55 -24.55 25.44
C ILE A 163 -1.46 -24.68 26.50
N ASN A 164 -0.25 -24.22 26.18
CA ASN A 164 0.83 -24.20 27.15
C ASN A 164 0.75 -22.95 28.06
N GLN A 165 1.49 -22.98 29.18
CA GLN A 165 1.47 -21.88 30.17
C GLN A 165 2.04 -20.57 29.61
N ASP A 166 2.98 -20.66 28.67
CA ASP A 166 3.62 -19.50 28.05
C ASP A 166 2.66 -18.79 27.09
N GLU A 167 1.95 -19.54 26.24
CA GLU A 167 0.88 -19.05 25.35
C GLU A 167 -0.27 -18.42 26.14
N TYR A 168 -0.61 -19.00 27.30
CA TYR A 168 -1.61 -18.41 28.20
C TYR A 168 -1.12 -17.11 28.86
N GLY A 169 0.18 -16.98 29.11
CA GLY A 169 0.78 -15.79 29.70
C GLY A 169 1.01 -14.65 28.71
N GLU A 170 1.24 -14.97 27.44
CA GLU A 170 1.37 -14.00 26.34
C GLU A 170 0.02 -13.44 25.86
N PHE A 171 -1.07 -14.14 26.16
CA PHE A 171 -2.45 -13.77 25.80
C PHE A 171 -3.06 -12.75 26.77
#